data_AF-A0AAJ3QUX4-F1
#
_entry.id   AF-A0AAJ3QUX4-F1
#
_cell.length_a   1.000
_cell.length_b   1.000
_cell.length_c   1.000
_cell.angle_alpha   90.00
_cell.angle_beta   90.00
_cell.angle_gamma   90.00
#
_symmetry.space_group_name_H-M   'P 1'
#
loop_
_entity.id
_entity.type
_entity.pdbx_description
1 polymer ?
#
loop_
_entity_poly.entity_id
_entity_poly.type
_entity_poly.pdbx_seq_one_letter_code
_entity_poly.pdbx_strand_id
1 'polypeptide(L)'
;MPEIIDVGEGDEYSIVEPGLAGNYRFLRMNGDGWLVLKDLETLDETLISYEQFALMRGLGSATRTKRDGVSTCTEALGPFYLLDPDDPRISKKERARRTAARKKLLKARTLLFALRRYDDTLGVTTFHKKLEPFLDETKKLGEEQFGFS
;
A
#
# COMPACT_ATOMS: atom_id res chain seq x y z
N MET A 1 2.86 -10.07 -24.47
CA MET A 1 3.38 -9.42 -23.25
C MET A 1 2.31 -9.51 -22.18
N PRO A 2 2.63 -9.85 -20.92
CA PRO A 2 1.63 -9.81 -19.87
C PRO A 2 1.11 -8.37 -19.76
N GLU A 3 -0.21 -8.24 -19.74
CA GLU A 3 -0.91 -6.97 -19.63
C GLU A 3 -0.55 -6.33 -18.28
N ILE A 4 -0.16 -5.05 -18.31
CA ILE A 4 0.24 -4.30 -17.11
C ILE A 4 -1.02 -4.08 -16.28
N ILE A 5 -1.19 -4.83 -15.19
CA ILE A 5 -2.43 -4.75 -14.40
C ILE A 5 -2.49 -3.44 -13.57
N ASP A 6 -1.39 -2.71 -13.35
CA ASP A 6 -1.42 -1.64 -12.34
C ASP A 6 -0.34 -0.53 -12.45
N VAL A 7 -0.02 -0.03 -13.66
CA VAL A 7 0.83 1.18 -13.84
C VAL A 7 0.41 1.94 -15.10
N GLY A 8 0.12 3.24 -14.98
CA GLY A 8 -0.14 4.15 -16.11
C GLY A 8 0.88 5.30 -16.19
N GLU A 9 1.21 5.75 -17.41
CA GLU A 9 2.09 6.91 -17.65
C GLU A 9 1.61 8.13 -16.85
N GLY A 10 2.53 8.78 -16.13
CA GLY A 10 2.23 9.92 -15.28
C GLY A 10 1.75 9.58 -13.86
N ASP A 11 1.51 8.31 -13.53
CA ASP A 11 1.25 7.87 -12.16
C ASP A 11 2.43 8.26 -11.25
N GLU A 12 2.12 8.68 -10.02
CA GLU A 12 3.13 8.99 -9.01
C GLU A 12 3.09 7.96 -7.90
N TYR A 13 4.27 7.64 -7.36
CA TYR A 13 4.50 6.60 -6.37
C TYR A 13 5.41 7.12 -5.26
N SER A 14 5.08 6.76 -4.02
CA SER A 14 5.98 6.84 -2.89
C SER A 14 6.65 5.48 -2.73
N ILE A 15 7.98 5.45 -2.67
CA ILE A 15 8.78 4.23 -2.49
C ILE A 15 9.63 4.39 -1.22
N VAL A 16 9.72 3.32 -0.43
CA VAL A 16 10.41 3.29 0.88
C VAL A 16 11.50 2.22 0.97
N GLU A 17 11.83 1.58 -0.16
CA GLU A 17 12.91 0.59 -0.22
C GLU A 17 14.28 1.25 -0.02
N PRO A 18 15.22 0.61 0.69
CA PRO A 18 16.59 1.11 0.84
C PRO A 18 17.25 1.38 -0.52
N GLY A 19 17.82 2.57 -0.70
CA GLY A 19 18.46 3.00 -1.95
C GLY A 19 17.52 3.48 -3.05
N LEU A 20 16.19 3.39 -2.83
CA LEU A 20 15.13 3.84 -3.74
C LEU A 20 14.06 4.63 -2.99
N ALA A 21 14.39 5.15 -1.81
CA ALA A 21 13.46 5.86 -0.97
C ALA A 21 13.22 7.26 -1.55
N GLY A 22 11.99 7.56 -1.94
CA GLY A 22 11.67 8.81 -2.62
C GLY A 22 10.27 8.85 -3.20
N ASN A 23 10.00 9.93 -3.94
CA ASN A 23 8.75 10.14 -4.66
C ASN A 23 9.04 10.12 -6.15
N TYR A 24 8.36 9.26 -6.89
CA TYR A 24 8.66 8.99 -8.28
C TYR A 24 7.45 9.17 -9.17
N ARG A 25 7.66 9.66 -10.39
CA ARG A 25 6.69 9.62 -11.48
C ARG A 25 7.07 8.51 -12.45
N PHE A 26 6.13 7.66 -12.80
CA PHE A 26 6.32 6.70 -13.87
C PHE A 26 6.25 7.39 -15.23
N LEU A 27 7.28 7.18 -16.06
CA LEU A 27 7.35 7.74 -17.40
C LEU A 27 6.96 6.71 -18.45
N ARG A 28 7.66 5.58 -18.49
CA ARG A 28 7.48 4.57 -19.54
C ARG A 28 8.04 3.22 -19.10
N MET A 29 7.66 2.18 -19.82
CA MET A 29 8.32 0.88 -19.78
C MET A 29 9.12 0.69 -21.06
N ASN A 30 10.37 0.28 -20.92
CA ASN A 30 11.20 -0.10 -22.05
C ASN A 30 10.78 -1.50 -22.56
N GLY A 31 11.12 -1.83 -23.81
CA GLY A 31 10.74 -3.10 -24.44
C GLY A 31 11.32 -4.36 -23.79
N ASP A 32 12.28 -4.19 -22.88
CA ASP A 32 12.97 -5.22 -22.09
C ASP A 32 12.32 -5.46 -20.70
N GLY A 33 11.21 -4.79 -20.38
CA GLY A 33 10.48 -4.98 -19.12
C GLY A 33 10.99 -4.12 -17.95
N TRP A 34 11.83 -3.11 -18.22
CA TRP A 34 12.26 -2.13 -17.23
C TRP A 34 11.35 -0.91 -17.21
N LEU A 35 10.95 -0.46 -16.02
CA LEU A 35 10.26 0.81 -15.80
C LEU A 35 11.28 1.93 -15.66
N VAL A 36 10.94 3.07 -16.25
CA VAL A 36 11.63 4.35 -16.07
C VAL A 36 10.83 5.18 -15.08
N LEU A 37 11.42 5.41 -13.91
CA LEU A 37 10.86 6.25 -12.85
C LEU A 37 11.67 7.55 -12.77
N LYS A 38 10.99 8.69 -12.72
CA LYS A 38 11.63 9.99 -12.51
C LYS A 38 11.43 10.44 -11.07
N ASP A 39 12.52 10.66 -10.35
CA ASP A 39 12.48 11.24 -9.01
C ASP A 39 11.89 12.66 -9.08
N LEU A 40 10.90 12.94 -8.25
CA LEU A 40 10.21 14.23 -8.23
C LEU A 40 11.00 15.32 -7.50
N GLU A 41 11.97 14.95 -6.65
CA GLU A 41 12.83 15.86 -5.92
C GLU A 41 14.12 16.13 -6.70
N THR A 42 14.83 15.08 -7.15
CA THR A 42 16.12 15.25 -7.83
C THR A 42 16.00 15.38 -9.34
N LEU A 43 14.85 15.00 -9.92
CA LEU A 43 14.61 14.90 -11.36
C LEU A 43 15.41 13.82 -12.08
N ASP A 44 16.14 12.97 -11.35
CA ASP A 44 16.91 11.87 -11.92
C ASP A 44 16.00 10.73 -12.39
N GLU A 45 16.41 10.06 -13.46
CA GLU A 45 15.76 8.84 -13.95
C GLU A 45 16.39 7.61 -13.30
N THR A 46 15.54 6.74 -12.76
CA THR A 46 15.91 5.46 -12.16
C THR A 46 15.23 4.32 -12.91
N LEU A 47 15.99 3.28 -13.21
CA LEU A 47 15.51 2.07 -13.87
C LEU A 47 15.23 0.98 -12.85
N ILE A 48 14.03 0.39 -12.90
CA ILE A 48 13.63 -0.74 -12.05
C ILE A 48 12.98 -1.82 -12.91
N SER A 49 13.29 -3.08 -12.67
CA SER A 49 12.62 -4.18 -13.35
C SER A 49 11.14 -4.28 -12.95
N TYR A 50 10.27 -4.68 -13.87
CA TYR A 50 8.85 -4.84 -13.57
C TYR A 50 8.57 -5.81 -12.43
N GLU A 51 9.29 -6.92 -12.37
CA GLU A 51 9.12 -7.92 -11.32
C GLU A 51 9.43 -7.34 -9.93
N GLN A 52 10.52 -6.60 -9.81
CA GLN A 52 10.87 -5.92 -8.56
C GLN A 52 9.83 -4.86 -8.20
N PHE A 53 9.34 -4.10 -9.17
CA PHE A 53 8.29 -3.11 -8.93
C PHE A 53 6.98 -3.74 -8.46
N ALA A 54 6.54 -4.82 -9.12
CA ALA A 54 5.35 -5.56 -8.74
C ALA A 54 5.47 -6.16 -7.33
N LEU A 55 6.65 -6.65 -6.96
CA LEU A 55 6.93 -7.12 -5.60
C LEU A 55 6.78 -5.99 -4.58
N MET A 56 7.40 -4.83 -4.83
CA MET A 56 7.29 -3.66 -3.93
C MET A 56 5.84 -3.18 -3.78
N ARG A 57 5.06 -3.20 -4.87
CA ARG A 57 3.61 -2.91 -4.85
C ARG A 57 2.86 -3.91 -3.96
N GLY A 58 3.11 -5.20 -4.12
CA GLY A 58 2.47 -6.26 -3.34
C GLY A 58 2.82 -6.21 -1.85
N LEU A 59 4.03 -5.74 -1.51
CA LEU A 59 4.49 -5.55 -0.13
C LEU A 59 4.06 -4.20 0.48
N GLY A 60 3.52 -3.28 -0.33
CA GLY A 60 3.15 -1.94 0.10
C GLY A 60 4.33 -0.97 0.30
N SER A 61 5.53 -1.37 -0.10
CA SER A 61 6.74 -0.52 -0.09
C SER A 61 6.84 0.38 -1.32
N ALA A 62 6.03 0.14 -2.36
CA ALA A 62 5.71 1.10 -3.40
C ALA A 62 4.21 1.37 -3.41
N THR A 63 3.78 2.57 -3.04
CA THR A 63 2.35 2.93 -3.00
C THR A 63 2.08 4.05 -3.96
N ARG A 64 0.95 3.97 -4.67
CA ARG A 64 0.56 5.00 -5.63
C ARG A 64 0.09 6.19 -4.82
N THR A 65 0.60 7.36 -5.14
CA THR A 65 0.20 8.64 -4.54
C THR A 65 -0.69 9.41 -5.50
N LYS A 66 -0.55 9.22 -6.82
CA LYS A 66 -1.37 9.89 -7.84
C LYS A 66 -1.67 8.99 -9.03
N ARG A 67 -2.90 9.07 -9.55
CA ARG A 67 -3.33 8.42 -10.80
C ARG A 67 -4.13 9.42 -11.62
N ASP A 68 -3.80 9.59 -12.90
CA ASP A 68 -4.53 10.48 -13.82
C ASP A 68 -4.75 11.90 -13.25
N GLY A 69 -3.75 12.45 -12.56
CA GLY A 69 -3.88 13.76 -11.92
C GLY A 69 -4.49 13.75 -10.51
N VAL A 70 -5.17 12.68 -10.11
CA VAL A 70 -5.92 12.57 -8.86
C VAL A 70 -5.05 12.00 -7.74
N SER A 71 -4.94 12.74 -6.63
CA SER A 71 -4.26 12.26 -5.43
C SER A 71 -5.06 11.15 -4.76
N THR A 72 -4.38 10.07 -4.40
CA THR A 72 -4.94 8.92 -3.67
C THR A 72 -4.76 9.06 -2.15
N CYS A 73 -4.01 10.07 -1.69
CA CYS A 73 -3.69 10.32 -0.28
C CYS A 73 -3.11 9.09 0.45
N THR A 74 -2.49 8.16 -0.28
CA THR A 74 -1.88 6.95 0.27
C THR A 74 -0.37 7.04 0.26
N GLU A 75 0.25 6.99 1.45
CA GLU A 75 1.70 6.86 1.61
C GLU A 75 2.11 5.38 1.70
N ALA A 76 3.30 5.07 1.16
CA ALA A 76 3.92 3.76 1.28
C ALA A 76 4.34 3.47 2.71
N LEU A 77 4.19 2.21 3.14
CA LEU A 77 4.51 1.81 4.51
C LEU A 77 5.95 1.28 4.57
N GLY A 78 6.88 2.16 4.91
CA GLY A 78 8.28 1.79 5.19
C GLY A 78 8.51 1.18 6.57
N PRO A 79 9.69 0.59 6.80
CA PRO A 79 10.08 0.03 8.12
C PRO A 79 9.99 1.06 9.25
N PHE A 80 10.11 2.35 8.95
CA PHE A 80 9.97 3.45 9.90
C PHE A 80 8.62 3.48 10.62
N TYR A 81 7.55 2.98 9.98
CA TYR A 81 6.23 2.88 10.59
C TYR A 81 6.09 1.73 11.59
N LEU A 82 7.08 0.84 11.66
CA LEU A 82 7.19 -0.22 12.67
C LEU A 82 7.98 0.22 13.91
N LEU A 83 8.57 1.42 13.89
CA LEU A 83 9.30 1.97 15.02
C LEU A 83 8.34 2.37 16.15
N ASP A 84 8.83 2.33 17.39
CA ASP A 84 8.04 2.61 18.58
C ASP A 84 7.47 4.04 18.54
N PRO A 85 6.14 4.24 18.59
CA PRO A 85 5.53 5.56 18.73
C PRO A 85 5.76 6.20 20.10
N ASP A 86 6.08 5.42 21.13
CA ASP A 86 6.27 5.89 22.51
C ASP A 86 7.72 6.27 22.82
N ASP A 87 8.61 6.27 21.82
CA ASP A 87 9.98 6.75 21.95
C ASP A 87 10.01 8.19 22.53
N PRO A 88 10.71 8.46 23.65
CA PRO A 88 10.77 9.79 24.23
C PRO A 88 11.60 10.79 23.39
N ARG A 89 12.39 10.31 22.43
CA ARG A 89 13.31 11.12 21.62
C ARG A 89 12.67 11.70 20.35
N ILE A 90 11.43 11.33 20.04
CA ILE A 90 10.76 11.75 18.80
C ILE A 90 9.83 12.95 19.02
N SER A 91 9.64 13.74 17.96
CA SER A 91 8.71 14.88 17.99
C SER A 91 7.25 14.43 18.11
N LYS A 92 6.37 15.33 18.58
CA LYS A 92 4.92 15.09 18.61
C LYS A 92 4.34 14.74 17.22
N LYS A 93 4.87 15.36 16.16
CA LYS A 93 4.47 15.10 14.77
C LYS A 93 4.85 13.69 14.34
N GLU A 94 6.05 13.24 14.70
CA GLU A 94 6.53 11.90 14.37
C GLU A 94 5.78 10.82 15.16
N ARG A 95 5.51 11.05 16.45
CA ARG A 95 4.62 10.19 17.25
C ARG A 95 3.27 10.00 16.58
N ALA A 96 2.63 11.08 16.13
CA ALA A 96 1.33 11.00 15.45
C ALA A 96 1.39 10.16 14.16
N ARG A 97 2.45 10.32 13.35
CA ARG A 97 2.67 9.51 12.15
C ARG A 97 2.83 8.03 12.48
N ARG A 98 3.68 7.67 13.45
CA ARG A 98 3.90 6.28 13.87
C ARG A 98 2.63 5.65 14.45
N THR A 99 1.87 6.37 15.26
CA THR A 99 0.57 5.89 15.80
C THR A 99 -0.44 5.64 14.68
N ALA A 100 -0.57 6.56 13.72
CA ALA A 100 -1.47 6.40 12.58
C ALA A 100 -1.10 5.16 11.75
N ALA A 101 0.20 4.93 11.54
CA ALA A 101 0.64 3.77 10.78
C ALA A 101 0.52 2.45 11.54
N ARG A 102 0.73 2.44 12.86
CA ARG A 102 0.40 1.28 13.72
C ARG A 102 -1.08 0.91 13.59
N LYS A 103 -1.99 1.90 13.60
CA LYS A 103 -3.42 1.66 13.34
C LYS A 103 -3.67 1.08 11.94
N LYS A 104 -3.02 1.63 10.90
CA LYS A 104 -3.15 1.15 9.52
C LYS A 104 -2.66 -0.29 9.35
N LEU A 105 -1.51 -0.64 9.93
CA LEU A 105 -0.96 -2.00 9.92
C LEU A 105 -1.85 -2.99 10.67
N LEU A 106 -2.37 -2.57 11.83
CA LEU A 106 -3.27 -3.41 12.60
C LEU A 106 -4.58 -3.66 11.84
N LYS A 107 -5.17 -2.63 11.22
CA LYS A 107 -6.33 -2.78 10.33
C LYS A 107 -6.04 -3.71 9.16
N ALA A 108 -4.89 -3.58 8.50
CA ALA A 108 -4.48 -4.47 7.42
C ALA A 108 -4.32 -5.92 7.87
N ARG A 109 -3.75 -6.16 9.07
CA ARG A 109 -3.65 -7.50 9.67
C ARG A 109 -5.02 -8.09 9.98
N THR A 110 -5.94 -7.30 10.52
CA THR A 110 -7.32 -7.72 10.80
C THR A 110 -8.06 -8.08 9.51
N LEU A 111 -7.94 -7.25 8.47
CA LEU A 111 -8.50 -7.53 7.15
C LEU A 111 -7.90 -8.80 6.55
N LEU A 112 -6.59 -8.99 6.61
CA LEU A 112 -5.93 -10.21 6.14
C LEU A 112 -6.40 -11.45 6.90
N PHE A 113 -6.51 -11.35 8.23
CA PHE A 113 -7.03 -12.43 9.08
C PHE A 113 -8.46 -12.81 8.69
N ALA A 114 -9.33 -11.82 8.48
CA ALA A 114 -10.69 -12.05 8.04
C ALA A 114 -10.73 -12.65 6.63
N LEU A 115 -9.99 -12.08 5.67
CA LEU A 115 -9.96 -12.55 4.27
C LEU A 115 -9.51 -14.00 4.17
N ARG A 116 -8.55 -14.43 5.00
CA ARG A 116 -8.14 -15.85 5.08
C ARG A 116 -9.24 -16.79 5.56
N ARG A 117 -10.27 -16.27 6.22
CA ARG A 117 -11.43 -17.01 6.72
C ARG A 117 -12.67 -16.81 5.84
N TYR A 118 -12.56 -16.04 4.76
CA TYR A 118 -13.66 -15.81 3.83
C TYR A 118 -14.18 -17.13 3.22
N ASP A 119 -13.26 -18.06 2.92
CA ASP A 119 -13.63 -19.38 2.39
C ASP A 119 -14.27 -20.30 3.45
N ASP A 120 -14.11 -19.99 4.74
CA ASP A 120 -14.70 -20.75 5.86
C ASP A 120 -16.11 -20.26 6.23
N THR A 121 -16.58 -19.14 5.65
CA THR A 121 -17.90 -18.56 5.96
C THR A 121 -19.02 -19.39 5.33
N LEU A 122 -19.87 -19.99 6.16
CA LEU A 122 -21.09 -20.70 5.72
C LEU A 122 -22.05 -19.73 5.02
N GLY A 123 -22.21 -19.88 3.70
CA GLY A 123 -23.11 -19.04 2.89
C GLY A 123 -22.55 -18.62 1.53
N VAL A 124 -21.26 -18.87 1.26
CA VAL A 124 -20.63 -18.66 -0.05
C VAL A 124 -21.10 -19.76 -1.00
N THR A 125 -22.27 -19.59 -1.60
CA THR A 125 -22.71 -20.43 -2.73
C THR A 125 -22.07 -19.90 -4.02
N THR A 126 -21.80 -20.80 -4.95
CA THR A 126 -21.06 -20.63 -6.21
C THR A 126 -21.54 -19.48 -7.13
N PHE A 127 -22.63 -18.78 -6.78
CA PHE A 127 -23.34 -17.83 -7.63
C PHE A 127 -23.61 -16.45 -7.02
N HIS A 128 -23.20 -16.17 -5.78
CA HIS A 128 -23.38 -14.83 -5.19
C HIS A 128 -22.09 -14.25 -4.61
N LYS A 129 -21.43 -13.39 -5.40
CA LYS A 129 -20.47 -12.41 -4.90
C LYS A 129 -21.22 -11.31 -4.16
N LYS A 130 -21.39 -11.46 -2.84
CA LYS A 130 -21.65 -10.30 -1.99
C LYS A 130 -20.52 -10.20 -0.98
N LEU A 131 -19.50 -9.46 -1.37
CA LEU A 131 -18.36 -9.10 -0.53
C LEU A 131 -18.80 -8.13 0.58
N GLU A 132 -19.84 -7.32 0.33
CA GLU A 132 -20.37 -6.33 1.26
C GLU A 132 -20.74 -6.90 2.65
N PRO A 133 -21.59 -7.95 2.79
CA PRO A 133 -21.92 -8.50 4.11
C PRO A 133 -20.69 -8.94 4.91
N PHE A 134 -19.71 -9.56 4.24
CA PHE A 134 -18.47 -9.99 4.88
C PHE A 134 -17.60 -8.80 5.30
N LEU A 135 -17.52 -7.75 4.47
CA LEU A 135 -16.79 -6.53 4.82
C LEU A 135 -17.46 -5.80 5.99
N ASP A 136 -18.80 -5.75 6.02
CA ASP A 136 -19.57 -5.13 7.09
C ASP A 136 -19.41 -5.89 8.41
N GLU A 137 -19.49 -7.22 8.38
CA GLU A 137 -19.28 -8.06 9.56
C GLU A 137 -17.83 -7.97 10.06
N THR A 138 -16.85 -7.99 9.15
CA THR A 138 -15.43 -7.81 9.49
C THR A 138 -15.16 -6.44 10.09
N LYS A 139 -15.77 -5.38 9.52
CA LYS A 139 -15.66 -4.03 10.04
C LYS A 139 -16.22 -3.96 11.45
N LYS A 140 -17.44 -4.47 11.65
CA LYS A 140 -18.10 -4.51 12.96
C LYS A 140 -17.28 -5.27 14.00
N LEU A 141 -16.73 -6.43 13.64
CA LEU A 141 -15.88 -7.24 14.52
C LEU A 141 -14.56 -6.51 14.84
N GLY A 142 -14.01 -5.78 13.87
CA GLY A 142 -12.90 -4.84 14.05
C GLY A 142 -13.20 -3.72 15.06
N GLU A 143 -14.37 -3.11 14.96
CA GLU A 143 -14.79 -2.02 15.84
C GLU A 143 -15.09 -2.52 17.27
N GLU A 144 -15.85 -3.62 17.39
CA GLU A 144 -16.36 -4.12 18.68
C GLU A 144 -15.33 -4.90 19.50
N GLN A 145 -14.52 -5.77 18.88
CA GLN A 145 -13.56 -6.61 19.63
C GLN A 145 -12.18 -5.96 19.76
N PHE A 146 -11.82 -5.10 18.81
CA PHE A 146 -10.46 -4.58 18.71
C PHE A 146 -10.39 -3.04 18.80
N GLY A 147 -11.53 -2.37 18.98
CA GLY A 147 -11.61 -0.93 19.24
C GLY A 147 -11.21 -0.05 18.06
N PHE A 148 -11.42 -0.53 16.82
CA PHE A 148 -11.19 0.29 15.64
C PHE A 148 -12.33 1.26 15.38
N SER A 149 -12.03 2.40 14.74
CA SER A 149 -12.98 3.37 14.20
C SER A 149 -12.39 3.93 12.91
#